data_AF-A0A428RK20-F1
#
_entry.id   AF-A0A428RK20-F1
#
_cell.length_a   1.000
_cell.length_b   1.000
_cell.length_c   1.000
_cell.angle_alpha   90.00
_cell.angle_beta   90.00
_cell.angle_gamma   90.00
#
_symmetry.space_group_name_H-M   'P 1'
#
loop_
_entity.id
_entity.type
_entity.pdbx_description
1 polymer ?
#
loop_
_entity_poly.entity_id
_entity_poly.type
_entity_poly.pdbx_seq_one_letter_code
_entity_poly.pdbx_strand_id
1 'polypeptide(L)'
;MGPACPQYVSSVQDFWTKYAPPNKLLSLGERRDQGAIAWSTSEDCLSLAVWTPSYVNRSSQLPVALFITGGGGVTGGINVPSQLPEQWVSRSQEHIVVTINYRVNIFGNPKSRALRETSLTLLDVRAAVEWVSENIQQFGGDKENILLWGESQGARLVDMYTTAFWEEPLVAKFGLVSNGPNYVINTTETLDPYVDFDTVAKSLGCNYGSDYGAELECMRLVSWVEIEEFINRYDKNPGIAFDNYIHRYAKRLVASGPAIRSTTATELEPSLNLTHTAEVARNFNCFTLSDSKLRESIGLETFRYFYVGNYPNISPEPWLGAYHWTDLLMIFGTYVKMVGDIPQAEIETSTAMQDFFLVFLKDGANVKNSVGWPEFQSKGKDGGLILEFGRDGSPTRNITGDYLDASCYNATVPFPIFS
;
A
#
# COMPACT_ATOMS: atom_id res chain seq x y z
N MET A 1 -16.66 -12.51 6.08
CA MET A 1 -15.44 -11.92 6.66
C MET A 1 -15.87 -10.82 7.63
N GLY A 2 -15.03 -10.44 8.60
CA GLY A 2 -15.35 -9.38 9.57
C GLY A 2 -15.58 -8.03 8.91
N PRO A 3 -16.20 -7.06 9.61
CA PRO A 3 -16.40 -5.70 9.11
C PRO A 3 -15.05 -4.99 8.94
N ALA A 4 -14.97 -4.03 8.03
CA ALA A 4 -13.81 -3.14 7.96
C ALA A 4 -13.84 -2.13 9.13
N CYS A 5 -12.71 -1.48 9.40
CA CYS A 5 -12.65 -0.43 10.42
C CYS A 5 -13.53 0.77 10.04
N PRO A 6 -13.94 1.61 11.01
CA PRO A 6 -14.79 2.76 10.73
C PRO A 6 -14.20 3.61 9.63
N GLN A 7 -15.00 3.87 8.60
CA GLN A 7 -14.65 4.67 7.44
C GLN A 7 -15.95 5.15 6.77
N TYR A 8 -15.82 6.15 5.92
CA TYR A 8 -16.93 6.76 5.19
C TYR A 8 -16.78 6.59 3.69
N VAL A 9 -17.91 6.67 2.98
CA VAL A 9 -17.94 6.90 1.54
C VAL A 9 -18.03 8.40 1.32
N SER A 10 -17.02 8.97 0.66
CA SER A 10 -16.96 10.41 0.37
C SER A 10 -18.23 10.91 -0.33
N SER A 11 -18.67 12.13 -0.03
CA SER A 11 -19.72 12.81 -0.80
C SER A 11 -19.21 13.46 -2.08
N VAL A 12 -17.88 13.51 -2.25
CA VAL A 12 -17.24 14.19 -3.37
C VAL A 12 -17.07 13.21 -4.53
N GLN A 13 -17.64 13.57 -5.68
CA GLN A 13 -17.32 12.88 -6.92
C GLN A 13 -15.95 13.35 -7.41
N ASP A 14 -15.01 12.43 -7.43
CA ASP A 14 -13.59 12.64 -7.71
C ASP A 14 -13.05 11.56 -8.66
N PHE A 15 -11.73 11.55 -8.86
CA PHE A 15 -11.06 10.52 -9.64
C PHE A 15 -11.36 9.11 -9.11
N TRP A 16 -11.23 8.89 -7.80
CA TRP A 16 -11.30 7.56 -7.18
C TRP A 16 -12.69 6.95 -7.27
N THR A 17 -13.71 7.75 -7.01
CA THR A 17 -15.12 7.33 -7.10
C THR A 17 -15.56 7.07 -8.54
N LYS A 18 -14.97 7.76 -9.52
CA LYS A 18 -15.28 7.57 -10.94
C LYS A 18 -14.54 6.38 -11.56
N TYR A 19 -13.22 6.34 -11.41
CA TYR A 19 -12.33 5.41 -12.14
C TYR A 19 -11.71 4.30 -11.29
N ALA A 20 -11.68 4.43 -9.96
CA ALA A 20 -11.19 3.39 -9.06
C ALA A 20 -12.24 2.73 -8.12
N PRO A 21 -13.50 2.51 -8.54
CA PRO A 21 -14.50 1.92 -7.65
C PRO A 21 -14.14 0.53 -7.10
N PRO A 22 -13.50 -0.39 -7.86
CA PRO A 22 -13.11 -1.70 -7.33
C PRO A 22 -12.07 -1.65 -6.20
N ASN A 23 -11.38 -0.52 -6.04
CA ASN A 23 -10.41 -0.29 -4.97
C ASN A 23 -11.05 0.29 -3.69
N LYS A 24 -12.38 0.42 -3.67
CA LYS A 24 -13.15 0.90 -2.52
C LYS A 24 -14.02 -0.22 -1.96
N LEU A 25 -14.25 -0.18 -0.64
CA LEU A 25 -15.23 -1.02 0.01
C LEU A 25 -16.61 -0.39 -0.14
N LEU A 26 -17.39 -0.93 -1.07
CA LEU A 26 -18.77 -0.53 -1.32
C LEU A 26 -19.68 -1.74 -1.17
N SER A 27 -20.67 -1.62 -0.29
CA SER A 27 -21.70 -2.63 -0.05
C SER A 27 -22.78 -2.55 -1.13
N LEU A 28 -23.49 -3.65 -1.35
CA LEU A 28 -24.60 -3.68 -2.31
C LEU A 28 -25.67 -2.65 -1.92
N GLY A 29 -25.91 -1.68 -2.80
CA GLY A 29 -26.85 -0.58 -2.57
C GLY A 29 -26.20 0.74 -2.13
N GLU A 30 -24.92 0.75 -1.78
CA GLU A 30 -24.18 1.99 -1.54
C GLU A 30 -23.82 2.68 -2.85
N ARG A 31 -24.05 4.00 -2.93
CA ARG A 31 -23.54 4.81 -4.02
C ARG A 31 -22.04 5.07 -3.83
N ARG A 32 -21.33 5.34 -4.92
CA ARG A 32 -19.87 5.60 -4.89
C ARG A 32 -19.51 6.92 -4.21
N ASP A 33 -20.49 7.83 -4.13
CA ASP A 33 -20.42 9.19 -3.62
C ASP A 33 -21.46 9.41 -2.49
N GLN A 34 -21.75 8.34 -1.73
CA GLN A 34 -22.89 8.32 -0.80
C GLN A 34 -22.86 9.44 0.25
N GLY A 35 -21.67 9.89 0.67
CA GLY A 35 -21.53 10.95 1.65
C GLY A 35 -21.97 10.56 3.05
N ALA A 36 -21.78 9.30 3.42
CA ALA A 36 -22.17 8.77 4.72
C ALA A 36 -21.20 7.67 5.17
N ILE A 37 -21.38 7.18 6.40
CA ILE A 37 -20.69 5.98 6.88
C ILE A 37 -20.81 4.81 5.90
N ALA A 38 -19.73 4.04 5.73
CA ALA A 38 -19.79 2.80 4.96
C ALA A 38 -20.50 1.71 5.76
N TRP A 39 -21.53 1.08 5.19
CA TRP A 39 -22.48 0.22 5.90
C TRP A 39 -21.87 -1.05 6.51
N SER A 40 -20.74 -1.52 5.99
CA SER A 40 -20.07 -2.76 6.42
C SER A 40 -18.87 -2.50 7.34
N THR A 41 -18.93 -1.44 8.15
CA THR A 41 -17.86 -1.00 9.04
C THR A 41 -18.25 -1.03 10.52
N SER A 42 -17.27 -1.18 11.39
CA SER A 42 -17.44 -1.22 12.86
C SER A 42 -16.12 -0.94 13.57
N GLU A 43 -16.15 -0.50 14.84
CA GLU A 43 -14.94 -0.43 15.67
C GLU A 43 -14.36 -1.81 16.01
N ASP A 44 -15.20 -2.83 16.12
CA ASP A 44 -14.75 -4.24 16.24
C ASP A 44 -14.36 -4.79 14.86
N CYS A 45 -13.27 -4.23 14.33
CA CYS A 45 -12.82 -4.50 12.97
C CYS A 45 -11.49 -5.24 12.86
N LEU A 46 -10.70 -5.32 13.95
CA LEU A 46 -9.33 -5.85 13.93
C LEU A 46 -9.34 -7.36 13.68
N SER A 47 -9.46 -7.69 12.40
CA SER A 47 -9.57 -9.03 11.86
C SER A 47 -8.66 -9.16 10.65
N LEU A 48 -8.34 -10.40 10.32
CA LEU A 48 -7.58 -10.76 9.14
C LEU A 48 -8.29 -11.91 8.42
N ALA A 49 -7.97 -12.09 7.15
CA ALA A 49 -8.46 -13.20 6.35
C ALA A 49 -7.26 -13.98 5.79
N VAL A 50 -7.40 -15.31 5.74
CA VAL A 50 -6.36 -16.23 5.28
C VAL A 50 -6.88 -16.99 4.07
N TRP A 51 -6.17 -16.91 2.95
CA TRP A 51 -6.43 -17.68 1.74
C TRP A 51 -5.32 -18.70 1.58
N THR A 52 -5.69 -19.99 1.66
CA THR A 52 -4.76 -21.10 1.63
C THR A 52 -5.30 -22.22 0.72
N PRO A 53 -4.45 -22.95 -0.03
CA PRO A 53 -4.91 -24.05 -0.86
C PRO A 53 -5.55 -25.17 -0.02
N SER A 54 -6.61 -25.79 -0.53
CA SER A 54 -7.42 -26.74 0.27
C SER A 54 -6.70 -28.04 0.66
N TYR A 55 -5.61 -28.39 -0.01
CA TYR A 55 -4.86 -29.62 0.24
C TYR A 55 -3.81 -29.47 1.34
N VAL A 56 -3.50 -28.24 1.80
CA VAL A 56 -2.39 -28.02 2.72
C VAL A 56 -2.70 -28.50 4.13
N ASN A 57 -1.65 -28.83 4.86
CA ASN A 57 -1.73 -29.17 6.27
C ASN A 57 -0.64 -28.43 7.04
N ARG A 58 -0.60 -28.61 8.37
CA ARG A 58 0.31 -27.87 9.26
C ARG A 58 1.81 -28.04 8.93
N SER A 59 2.17 -29.10 8.20
CA SER A 59 3.55 -29.40 7.80
C SER A 59 3.89 -28.91 6.38
N SER A 60 2.97 -28.24 5.68
CA SER A 60 3.17 -27.82 4.28
C SER A 60 4.23 -26.74 4.10
N GLN A 61 4.43 -25.87 5.10
CA GLN A 61 5.46 -24.82 5.10
C GLN A 61 5.43 -23.93 3.83
N LEU A 62 4.24 -23.50 3.41
CA LEU A 62 4.11 -22.59 2.28
C LEU A 62 4.53 -21.17 2.64
N PRO A 63 5.19 -20.43 1.74
CA PRO A 63 5.52 -19.04 2.01
C PRO A 63 4.26 -18.17 2.12
N VAL A 64 4.34 -17.11 2.91
CA VAL A 64 3.18 -16.31 3.33
C VAL A 64 3.32 -14.86 2.86
N ALA A 65 2.39 -14.39 2.04
CA ALA A 65 2.26 -13.00 1.66
C ALA A 65 1.25 -12.29 2.57
N LEU A 66 1.74 -11.50 3.52
CA LEU A 66 0.93 -10.67 4.42
C LEU A 66 0.78 -9.26 3.82
N PHE A 67 -0.41 -8.99 3.31
CA PHE A 67 -0.74 -7.77 2.56
C PHE A 67 -1.46 -6.72 3.42
N ILE A 68 -0.98 -5.49 3.34
CA ILE A 68 -1.57 -4.30 3.94
C ILE A 68 -2.20 -3.44 2.84
N THR A 69 -3.50 -3.20 2.93
CA THR A 69 -4.24 -2.42 1.94
C THR A 69 -3.79 -0.95 1.89
N GLY A 70 -3.91 -0.32 0.72
CA GLY A 70 -3.80 1.13 0.59
C GLY A 70 -5.06 1.87 1.04
N GLY A 71 -5.32 3.03 0.43
CA GLY A 71 -6.54 3.82 0.69
C GLY A 71 -6.33 5.09 1.52
N GLY A 72 -5.14 5.69 1.44
CA GLY A 72 -4.83 7.01 1.97
C GLY A 72 -4.85 7.13 3.50
N GLY A 73 -5.01 6.01 4.21
CA GLY A 73 -5.19 6.01 5.66
C GLY A 73 -6.59 6.42 6.08
N VAL A 74 -7.55 6.41 5.16
CA VAL A 74 -8.96 6.79 5.40
C VAL A 74 -9.89 5.63 5.11
N THR A 75 -9.52 4.82 4.12
CA THR A 75 -10.29 3.65 3.72
C THR A 75 -9.38 2.42 3.57
N GLY A 76 -9.93 1.22 3.62
CA GLY A 76 -9.21 -0.04 3.38
C GLY A 76 -9.87 -1.22 4.06
N GLY A 77 -9.29 -2.41 3.89
CA GLY A 77 -9.70 -3.61 4.62
C GLY A 77 -9.71 -4.90 3.81
N ILE A 78 -9.98 -6.01 4.50
CA ILE A 78 -9.80 -7.37 3.98
C ILE A 78 -10.67 -7.75 2.77
N ASN A 79 -11.71 -6.98 2.47
CA ASN A 79 -12.71 -7.30 1.43
C ASN A 79 -12.63 -6.41 0.18
N VAL A 80 -11.55 -5.64 -0.01
CA VAL A 80 -11.43 -4.73 -1.17
C VAL A 80 -11.41 -5.56 -2.47
N PRO A 81 -12.40 -5.40 -3.39
CA PRO A 81 -12.58 -6.31 -4.52
C PRO A 81 -11.36 -6.50 -5.44
N SER A 82 -10.57 -5.44 -5.66
CA SER A 82 -9.34 -5.43 -6.47
C SER A 82 -8.12 -6.04 -5.76
N GLN A 83 -8.25 -6.40 -4.48
CA GLN A 83 -7.14 -6.86 -3.65
C GLN A 83 -7.39 -8.28 -3.09
N LEU A 84 -8.45 -8.94 -3.59
CA LEU A 84 -8.79 -10.29 -3.16
C LEU A 84 -7.91 -11.33 -3.87
N PRO A 85 -7.20 -12.21 -3.14
CA PRO A 85 -6.15 -13.05 -3.70
C PRO A 85 -6.61 -14.39 -4.27
N GLU A 86 -7.92 -14.64 -4.41
CA GLU A 86 -8.42 -15.98 -4.79
C GLU A 86 -7.83 -16.47 -6.12
N GLN A 87 -7.70 -15.57 -7.10
CA GLN A 87 -7.16 -15.93 -8.42
C GLN A 87 -5.68 -16.31 -8.34
N TRP A 88 -4.87 -15.55 -7.60
CA TRP A 88 -3.45 -15.85 -7.43
C TRP A 88 -3.22 -17.15 -6.63
N VAL A 89 -3.93 -17.33 -5.51
CA VAL A 89 -3.83 -18.53 -4.68
C VAL A 89 -4.32 -19.75 -5.45
N SER A 90 -5.44 -19.65 -6.17
CA SER A 90 -6.00 -20.75 -6.95
C SER A 90 -5.10 -21.17 -8.12
N ARG A 91 -4.48 -20.20 -8.82
CA ARG A 91 -3.62 -20.48 -9.98
C ARG A 91 -2.35 -21.23 -9.60
N SER A 92 -1.64 -20.76 -8.58
CA SER A 92 -0.36 -21.35 -8.19
C SER A 92 -0.51 -22.50 -7.21
N GLN A 93 -1.45 -22.38 -6.25
CA GLN A 93 -1.59 -23.27 -5.10
C GLN A 93 -0.32 -23.49 -4.28
N GLU A 94 0.62 -22.56 -4.30
CA GLU A 94 1.97 -22.74 -3.75
C GLU A 94 2.34 -21.69 -2.68
N HIS A 95 1.39 -20.90 -2.24
CA HIS A 95 1.58 -19.88 -1.21
C HIS A 95 0.29 -19.59 -0.45
N ILE A 96 0.43 -18.87 0.66
CA ILE A 96 -0.69 -18.34 1.45
C ILE A 96 -0.71 -16.84 1.31
N VAL A 97 -1.90 -16.25 1.19
CA VAL A 97 -2.09 -14.81 1.33
C VAL A 97 -2.87 -14.53 2.60
N VAL A 98 -2.42 -13.53 3.35
CA VAL A 98 -3.13 -12.98 4.50
C VAL A 98 -3.38 -11.50 4.24
N THR A 99 -4.61 -11.04 4.39
CA THR A 99 -4.94 -9.59 4.37
C THR A 99 -5.45 -9.19 5.75
N ILE A 100 -5.23 -7.93 6.13
CA ILE A 100 -5.57 -7.43 7.46
C ILE A 100 -6.47 -6.21 7.38
N ASN A 101 -7.32 -6.04 8.40
CA ASN A 101 -7.85 -4.74 8.76
C ASN A 101 -6.87 -4.06 9.73
N TYR A 102 -6.78 -2.74 9.63
CA TYR A 102 -6.11 -1.89 10.58
C TYR A 102 -6.94 -0.61 10.76
N ARG A 103 -6.86 0.04 11.92
CA ARG A 103 -7.63 1.28 12.13
C ARG A 103 -7.13 2.37 11.20
N VAL A 104 -8.07 3.06 10.57
CA VAL A 104 -7.84 4.20 9.66
C VAL A 104 -8.25 5.51 10.34
N ASN A 105 -8.02 6.63 9.67
CA ASN A 105 -8.39 8.01 10.03
C ASN A 105 -8.08 8.37 11.50
N ILE A 106 -8.94 9.15 12.15
CA ILE A 106 -8.83 9.50 13.57
C ILE A 106 -8.83 8.28 14.51
N PHE A 107 -9.41 7.13 14.11
CA PHE A 107 -9.37 5.91 14.94
C PHE A 107 -7.98 5.28 14.98
N GLY A 108 -7.22 5.37 13.88
CA GLY A 108 -5.87 4.81 13.75
C GLY A 108 -4.76 5.82 14.03
N ASN A 109 -4.99 7.10 13.74
CA ASN A 109 -4.03 8.17 13.92
C ASN A 109 -4.72 9.38 14.57
N PRO A 110 -5.23 9.24 15.80
CA PRO A 110 -5.99 10.30 16.46
C PRO A 110 -5.19 11.57 16.63
N LYS A 111 -3.87 11.49 16.87
CA LYS A 111 -3.04 12.67 17.20
C LYS A 111 -3.64 13.52 18.32
N SER A 112 -4.15 12.89 19.37
CA SER A 112 -4.52 13.58 20.61
C SER A 112 -3.26 13.93 21.40
N ARG A 113 -3.23 15.12 22.02
CA ARG A 113 -2.12 15.53 22.90
C ARG A 113 -2.00 14.68 24.16
N ALA A 114 -3.05 13.98 24.54
CA ALA A 114 -3.03 13.06 25.67
C ALA A 114 -2.39 11.70 25.34
N LEU A 115 -2.19 11.38 24.06
CA LEU A 115 -1.56 10.14 23.63
C LEU A 115 -0.05 10.31 23.41
N ARG A 116 0.70 9.27 23.79
CA ARG A 116 2.14 9.18 23.50
C ARG A 116 2.39 8.49 22.18
N GLU A 117 1.54 7.52 21.84
CA GLU A 117 1.57 6.77 20.60
C GLU A 117 1.14 7.67 19.44
N THR A 118 1.99 7.81 18.44
CA THR A 118 1.73 8.69 17.30
C THR A 118 1.06 7.96 16.14
N SER A 119 1.00 6.62 16.13
CA SER A 119 0.29 5.82 15.14
C SER A 119 -0.21 4.50 15.74
N LEU A 120 -1.51 4.42 16.06
CA LEU A 120 -2.16 3.18 16.50
C LEU A 120 -2.29 2.20 15.33
N THR A 121 -2.46 2.72 14.10
CA THR A 121 -2.45 1.91 12.88
C THR A 121 -1.20 1.04 12.76
N LEU A 122 -0.02 1.59 13.05
CA LEU A 122 1.23 0.81 13.00
C LEU A 122 1.26 -0.30 14.07
N LEU A 123 0.65 -0.06 15.23
CA LEU A 123 0.51 -1.06 16.28
C LEU A 123 -0.48 -2.16 15.88
N ASP A 124 -1.55 -1.82 15.14
CA ASP A 124 -2.48 -2.81 14.58
C ASP A 124 -1.78 -3.73 13.57
N VAL A 125 -0.93 -3.15 12.71
CA VAL A 125 -0.08 -3.93 11.78
C VAL A 125 0.84 -4.86 12.56
N ARG A 126 1.48 -4.38 13.63
CA ARG A 126 2.34 -5.20 14.49
C ARG A 126 1.57 -6.36 15.13
N ALA A 127 0.40 -6.10 15.70
CA ALA A 127 -0.44 -7.13 16.30
C ALA A 127 -0.85 -8.20 15.26
N ALA A 128 -1.15 -7.80 14.03
CA ALA A 128 -1.45 -8.74 12.96
C ALA A 128 -0.23 -9.57 12.53
N VAL A 129 0.96 -8.97 12.45
CA VAL A 129 2.21 -9.69 12.19
C VAL A 129 2.51 -10.71 13.29
N GLU A 130 2.37 -10.34 14.56
CA GLU A 130 2.53 -11.25 15.70
C GLU A 130 1.55 -12.42 15.60
N TRP A 131 0.27 -12.15 15.33
CA TRP A 131 -0.72 -13.19 15.16
C TRP A 131 -0.35 -14.15 14.02
N VAL A 132 0.09 -13.63 12.86
CA VAL A 132 0.49 -14.46 11.72
C VAL A 132 1.71 -15.30 12.09
N SER A 133 2.74 -14.70 12.69
CA SER A 133 3.95 -15.41 13.12
C SER A 133 3.63 -16.58 14.07
N GLU A 134 2.69 -16.39 14.99
CA GLU A 134 2.30 -17.40 15.98
C GLU A 134 1.35 -18.48 15.42
N ASN A 135 0.50 -18.15 14.44
CA ASN A 135 -0.63 -19.00 14.06
C ASN A 135 -0.57 -19.55 12.62
N ILE A 136 0.24 -18.99 11.72
CA ILE A 136 0.12 -19.30 10.29
C ILE A 136 0.47 -20.75 9.94
N GLN A 137 1.28 -21.41 10.77
CA GLN A 137 1.55 -22.84 10.64
C GLN A 137 0.27 -23.68 10.71
N GLN A 138 -0.77 -23.24 11.43
CA GLN A 138 -2.05 -23.95 11.49
C GLN A 138 -2.78 -23.96 10.14
N PHE A 139 -2.47 -22.99 9.27
CA PHE A 139 -3.00 -22.85 7.92
C PHE A 139 -2.03 -23.39 6.86
N GLY A 140 -0.93 -24.04 7.29
CA GLY A 140 0.09 -24.63 6.44
C GLY A 140 1.21 -23.67 6.02
N GLY A 141 1.29 -22.48 6.62
CA GLY A 141 2.30 -21.48 6.30
C GLY A 141 3.62 -21.70 7.02
N ASP A 142 4.69 -21.21 6.41
CA ASP A 142 6.02 -21.08 7.00
C ASP A 142 6.14 -19.71 7.69
N LYS A 143 6.28 -19.73 9.01
CA LYS A 143 6.42 -18.52 9.82
C LYS A 143 7.77 -17.81 9.64
N GLU A 144 8.77 -18.51 9.12
CA GLU A 144 10.10 -17.95 8.83
C GLU A 144 10.18 -17.36 7.41
N ASN A 145 9.14 -17.56 6.59
CA ASN A 145 9.08 -17.08 5.20
C ASN A 145 7.84 -16.22 4.96
N ILE A 146 7.74 -15.13 5.72
CA ILE A 146 6.68 -14.13 5.60
C ILE A 146 7.20 -12.91 4.83
N LEU A 147 6.48 -12.54 3.77
CA LEU A 147 6.58 -11.26 3.07
C LEU A 147 5.54 -10.30 3.65
N LEU A 148 5.99 -9.25 4.31
CA LEU A 148 5.13 -8.12 4.67
C LEU A 148 5.14 -7.10 3.52
N TRP A 149 4.00 -6.87 2.89
CA TRP A 149 3.92 -5.96 1.75
C TRP A 149 2.63 -5.17 1.74
N GLY A 150 2.61 -4.08 0.99
CA GLY A 150 1.44 -3.23 0.88
C GLY A 150 1.56 -2.26 -0.26
N GLU A 151 0.44 -1.59 -0.54
CA GLU A 151 0.32 -0.60 -1.60
C GLU A 151 -0.02 0.77 -1.02
N SER A 152 0.52 1.85 -1.59
CA SER A 152 0.22 3.22 -1.18
C SER A 152 0.38 3.42 0.34
N GLN A 153 -0.71 3.68 1.06
CA GLN A 153 -0.69 3.77 2.52
C GLN A 153 -0.20 2.49 3.20
N GLY A 154 -0.57 1.32 2.69
CA GLY A 154 -0.06 0.04 3.16
C GLY A 154 1.45 -0.07 2.97
N ALA A 155 1.97 0.35 1.81
CA ALA A 155 3.41 0.41 1.56
C ALA A 155 4.13 1.30 2.59
N ARG A 156 3.55 2.47 2.92
CA ARG A 156 4.09 3.35 3.98
C ARG A 156 4.13 2.67 5.34
N LEU A 157 3.10 1.90 5.69
CA LEU A 157 3.06 1.15 6.95
C LEU A 157 4.12 0.04 6.98
N VAL A 158 4.36 -0.66 5.86
CA VAL A 158 5.47 -1.61 5.75
C VAL A 158 6.81 -0.91 5.96
N ASP A 159 7.00 0.26 5.33
CA ASP A 159 8.24 1.03 5.44
C ASP A 159 8.51 1.46 6.89
N MET A 160 7.50 2.05 7.53
CA MET A 160 7.55 2.40 8.95
C MET A 160 7.80 1.18 9.83
N TYR A 161 7.15 0.04 9.54
CA TYR A 161 7.33 -1.20 10.27
C TYR A 161 8.80 -1.65 10.25
N THR A 162 9.46 -1.59 9.09
CA THR A 162 10.87 -2.00 8.95
C THR A 162 11.80 -1.23 9.87
N THR A 163 11.50 0.05 10.13
CA THR A 163 12.33 0.87 10.99
C THR A 163 11.87 0.80 12.44
N ALA A 164 10.56 0.75 12.71
CA ALA A 164 9.99 0.71 14.06
C ALA A 164 10.33 -0.58 14.80
N PHE A 165 10.21 -1.73 14.13
CA PHE A 165 10.37 -3.07 14.71
C PHE A 165 11.60 -3.79 14.15
N TRP A 166 12.67 -3.04 13.86
CA TRP A 166 13.89 -3.55 13.22
C TRP A 166 14.61 -4.66 14.01
N GLU A 167 14.52 -4.66 15.35
CA GLU A 167 15.16 -5.68 16.21
C GLU A 167 14.48 -7.04 16.12
N GLU A 168 13.15 -7.03 15.96
CA GLU A 168 12.32 -8.23 15.95
C GLU A 168 11.22 -8.07 14.90
N PRO A 169 11.55 -8.11 13.60
CA PRO A 169 10.56 -7.83 12.55
C PRO A 169 9.50 -8.92 12.40
N LEU A 170 9.76 -10.16 12.87
CA LEU A 170 8.88 -11.33 12.74
C LEU A 170 8.46 -11.68 11.29
N VAL A 171 9.13 -11.08 10.30
CA VAL A 171 8.94 -11.29 8.87
C VAL A 171 10.30 -11.25 8.18
N ALA A 172 10.41 -11.88 7.01
CA ALA A 172 11.69 -12.09 6.33
C ALA A 172 11.89 -11.17 5.11
N LYS A 173 10.80 -10.67 4.52
CA LYS A 173 10.83 -9.93 3.24
C LYS A 173 9.86 -8.76 3.28
N PHE A 174 10.11 -7.75 2.45
CA PHE A 174 9.32 -6.51 2.44
C PHE A 174 8.87 -6.12 1.03
N GLY A 175 7.68 -5.54 0.87
CA GLY A 175 7.21 -5.03 -0.42
C GLY A 175 6.52 -3.68 -0.28
N LEU A 176 7.05 -2.66 -0.97
CA LEU A 176 6.48 -1.32 -1.00
C LEU A 176 6.03 -1.04 -2.44
N VAL A 177 4.73 -1.16 -2.67
CA VAL A 177 4.10 -0.94 -3.97
C VAL A 177 3.53 0.48 -4.05
N SER A 178 3.88 1.24 -5.08
CA SER A 178 3.42 2.62 -5.29
C SER A 178 3.59 3.53 -4.06
N ASN A 179 4.80 3.54 -3.48
CA ASN A 179 5.11 4.37 -2.33
C ASN A 179 5.65 5.76 -2.75
N GLY A 180 5.09 6.85 -2.21
CA GLY A 180 5.40 8.22 -2.66
C GLY A 180 5.48 9.30 -1.57
N PRO A 181 6.15 10.46 -1.84
CA PRO A 181 6.90 11.39 -0.94
C PRO A 181 6.26 11.96 0.35
N ASN A 182 5.06 11.57 0.76
CA ASN A 182 4.26 12.29 1.76
C ASN A 182 3.99 11.48 3.06
N TYR A 183 5.03 10.86 3.64
CA TYR A 183 4.94 9.93 4.80
C TYR A 183 4.96 10.61 6.17
N VAL A 184 5.47 11.83 6.24
CA VAL A 184 5.83 12.48 7.49
C VAL A 184 5.13 13.82 7.52
N ILE A 185 4.45 14.11 8.63
CA ILE A 185 4.03 15.47 8.94
C ILE A 185 5.25 16.36 8.80
N ASN A 186 5.24 17.23 7.80
CA ASN A 186 6.32 18.18 7.64
C ASN A 186 6.24 19.18 8.80
N THR A 187 7.06 18.96 9.83
CA THR A 187 7.05 19.80 11.03
C THR A 187 7.56 21.21 10.78
N THR A 188 8.12 21.49 9.59
CA THR A 188 8.42 22.86 9.16
C THR A 188 7.20 23.58 8.58
N GLU A 189 6.21 22.85 8.08
CA GLU A 189 4.97 23.40 7.51
C GLU A 189 3.75 23.22 8.45
N THR A 190 3.78 22.19 9.30
CA THR A 190 2.70 21.86 10.23
C THR A 190 3.02 22.44 11.60
N LEU A 191 2.45 23.60 11.89
CA LEU A 191 2.66 24.32 13.16
C LEU A 191 2.13 23.54 14.38
N ASP A 192 1.06 22.77 14.21
CA ASP A 192 0.43 22.03 15.29
C ASP A 192 -0.22 20.72 14.80
N PRO A 193 0.46 19.57 14.93
CA PRO A 193 -0.03 18.29 14.40
C PRO A 193 -1.22 17.69 15.16
N TYR A 194 -1.66 18.32 16.25
CA TYR A 194 -2.76 17.84 17.09
C TYR A 194 -4.05 18.66 16.86
N VAL A 195 -3.99 19.75 16.10
CA VAL A 195 -5.10 20.69 15.93
C VAL A 195 -6.35 20.07 15.33
N ASP A 196 -6.20 19.07 14.45
CA ASP A 196 -7.32 18.40 13.80
C ASP A 196 -8.12 17.57 14.83
N PHE A 197 -7.44 16.85 15.73
CA PHE A 197 -8.10 16.14 16.84
C PHE A 197 -8.86 17.10 17.75
N ASP A 198 -8.19 18.16 18.21
CA ASP A 198 -8.77 19.18 19.08
C ASP A 198 -10.01 19.83 18.42
N THR A 199 -9.99 20.02 17.10
CA THR A 199 -11.10 20.60 16.35
C THR A 199 -12.30 19.64 16.29
N VAL A 200 -12.06 18.38 15.90
CA VAL A 200 -13.10 17.35 15.86
C VAL A 200 -13.72 17.17 17.25
N ALA A 201 -12.88 17.07 18.29
CA ALA A 201 -13.33 16.88 19.66
C ALA A 201 -14.24 18.02 20.14
N LYS A 202 -13.85 19.28 19.93
CA LYS A 202 -14.66 20.44 20.30
C LYS A 202 -15.98 20.48 19.53
N SER A 203 -15.97 20.14 18.24
CA SER A 203 -17.18 20.10 17.42
C SER A 203 -18.17 19.02 17.85
N LEU A 204 -17.69 17.93 18.46
CA LEU A 204 -18.51 16.85 19.00
C LEU A 204 -18.87 17.05 20.49
N GLY A 205 -18.60 18.24 21.04
CA GLY A 205 -18.96 18.60 22.42
C GLY A 205 -17.91 18.26 23.47
N CYS A 206 -16.77 17.67 23.07
CA CYS A 206 -15.65 17.36 23.96
C CYS A 206 -14.71 18.56 24.13
N ASN A 207 -15.22 19.68 24.64
CA ASN A 207 -14.45 20.91 24.82
C ASN A 207 -14.02 21.10 26.29
N TYR A 208 -12.79 20.70 26.62
CA TYR A 208 -12.24 20.77 27.97
C TYR A 208 -11.03 21.72 28.10
N GLY A 209 -10.91 22.69 27.20
CA GLY A 209 -9.82 23.68 27.24
C GLY A 209 -8.45 23.02 27.04
N SER A 210 -7.62 23.03 28.08
CA SER A 210 -6.28 22.42 28.07
C SER A 210 -6.22 21.06 28.79
N ASP A 211 -7.35 20.53 29.25
CA ASP A 211 -7.42 19.18 29.82
C ASP A 211 -7.60 18.15 28.69
N TYR A 212 -6.49 17.87 28.00
CA TYR A 212 -6.45 16.93 26.88
C TYR A 212 -6.79 15.49 27.30
N GLY A 213 -6.61 15.16 28.59
CA GLY A 213 -7.03 13.87 29.14
C GLY A 213 -8.55 13.75 29.16
N ALA A 214 -9.24 14.77 29.69
CA ALA A 214 -10.70 14.82 29.67
C ALA A 214 -11.27 14.90 28.25
N GLU A 215 -10.61 15.63 27.34
CA GLU A 215 -10.97 15.66 25.91
C GLU A 215 -10.94 14.28 25.27
N LEU A 216 -9.85 13.51 25.49
CA LEU A 216 -9.72 12.15 24.97
C LEU A 216 -10.73 11.19 25.60
N GLU A 217 -10.95 11.24 26.91
CA GLU A 217 -11.94 10.38 27.57
C GLU A 217 -13.36 10.69 27.10
N CYS A 218 -13.70 11.96 26.88
CA CYS A 218 -14.97 12.33 26.27
C CYS A 218 -15.11 11.77 24.85
N MET A 219 -14.08 11.90 24.02
CA MET A 219 -14.11 11.39 22.64
C MET A 219 -14.34 9.88 22.55
N ARG A 220 -13.84 9.10 23.53
CA ARG A 220 -14.11 7.66 23.63
C ARG A 220 -15.57 7.30 23.93
N LEU A 221 -16.36 8.25 24.40
CA LEU A 221 -17.79 8.08 24.68
C LEU A 221 -18.67 8.53 23.52
N VAL A 222 -18.12 9.23 22.53
CA VAL A 222 -18.84 9.64 21.32
C VAL A 222 -19.00 8.43 20.40
N SER A 223 -20.18 8.30 19.78
CA SER A 223 -20.42 7.22 18.82
C SER A 223 -19.44 7.32 17.65
N TRP A 224 -18.82 6.22 17.25
CA TRP A 224 -17.96 6.21 16.06
C TRP A 224 -18.70 6.68 14.81
N VAL A 225 -20.01 6.44 14.73
CA VAL A 225 -20.86 6.92 13.62
C VAL A 225 -20.90 8.44 13.59
N GLU A 226 -21.04 9.10 14.75
CA GLU A 226 -21.05 10.56 14.83
C GLU A 226 -19.69 11.15 14.47
N ILE A 227 -18.61 10.49 14.89
CA ILE A 227 -17.23 10.85 14.53
C ILE A 227 -17.05 10.75 13.01
N GLU A 228 -17.38 9.60 12.41
CA GLU A 228 -17.25 9.35 10.97
C GLU A 228 -18.06 10.34 10.13
N GLU A 229 -19.32 10.58 10.51
CA GLU A 229 -20.17 11.56 9.86
C GLU A 229 -19.57 12.97 9.91
N PHE A 230 -18.95 13.34 11.04
CA PHE A 230 -18.28 14.62 11.17
C PHE A 230 -17.02 14.70 10.29
N ILE A 231 -16.12 13.72 10.39
CA ILE A 231 -14.84 13.73 9.65
C ILE A 231 -15.03 13.61 8.14
N ASN A 232 -16.09 12.93 7.67
CA ASN A 232 -16.44 12.91 6.25
C ASN A 232 -16.70 14.33 5.69
N ARG A 233 -17.24 15.24 6.52
CA ARG A 233 -17.48 16.65 6.15
C ARG A 233 -16.29 17.55 6.47
N TYR A 234 -15.47 17.15 7.43
CA TYR A 234 -14.26 17.86 7.84
C TYR A 234 -13.10 17.35 6.99
N ASP A 235 -12.90 17.97 5.83
CA ASP A 235 -11.94 17.60 4.76
C ASP A 235 -10.46 17.81 5.15
N LYS A 236 -10.07 17.37 6.34
CA LYS A 236 -8.71 17.32 6.85
C LYS A 236 -8.50 16.01 7.58
N ASN A 237 -7.74 15.12 6.95
CA ASN A 237 -7.27 13.90 7.59
C ASN A 237 -5.84 14.12 8.10
N PRO A 238 -5.58 13.96 9.42
CA PRO A 238 -4.24 14.09 9.94
C PRO A 238 -3.36 12.99 9.35
N GLY A 239 -2.23 13.39 8.78
CA GLY A 239 -1.25 12.47 8.23
C GLY A 239 -0.63 11.57 9.31
N ILE A 240 -0.11 10.43 8.88
CA ILE A 240 0.77 9.63 9.73
C ILE A 240 2.07 10.42 9.93
N ALA A 241 2.57 10.44 11.17
CA ALA A 241 3.83 11.12 11.49
C ALA A 241 4.84 10.08 11.94
N PHE A 242 5.93 9.95 11.19
CA PHE A 242 7.06 9.13 11.59
C PHE A 242 8.31 9.99 11.62
N ASP A 243 8.84 10.23 12.81
CA ASP A 243 10.04 11.03 12.95
C ASP A 243 11.28 10.29 12.42
N ASN A 244 12.07 11.02 11.63
CA ASN A 244 13.49 10.78 11.42
C ASN A 244 13.88 9.46 10.68
N TYR A 245 13.15 9.15 9.61
CA TYR A 245 13.38 8.01 8.69
C TYR A 245 14.85 7.83 8.27
N ILE A 246 15.47 8.89 7.71
CA ILE A 246 16.83 8.84 7.13
C ILE A 246 17.89 8.53 8.21
N HIS A 247 17.72 9.05 9.42
CA HIS A 247 18.66 8.80 10.52
C HIS A 247 18.62 7.36 11.02
N ARG A 248 17.47 6.68 10.92
CA ARG A 248 17.39 5.25 11.26
C ARG A 248 18.17 4.41 10.26
N TYR A 249 18.08 4.71 8.97
CA TYR A 249 18.93 4.10 7.94
C TYR A 249 20.42 4.36 8.20
N ALA A 250 20.81 5.61 8.51
CA ALA A 250 22.19 5.94 8.83
C ALA A 250 22.76 5.16 10.04
N LYS A 251 21.90 4.80 10.99
CA LYS A 251 22.22 3.97 12.16
C LYS A 251 22.01 2.47 11.95
N ARG A 252 21.61 2.03 10.76
CA ARG A 252 21.25 0.64 10.43
C ARG A 252 20.13 0.06 11.33
N LEU A 253 19.23 0.92 11.78
CA LEU A 253 18.04 0.55 12.57
C LEU A 253 16.87 0.26 11.63
N VAL A 254 17.07 -0.70 10.74
CA VAL A 254 16.13 -1.11 9.68
C VAL A 254 16.14 -2.63 9.59
N ALA A 255 14.97 -3.23 9.52
CA ALA A 255 14.81 -4.67 9.39
C ALA A 255 15.55 -5.20 8.15
N SER A 256 16.31 -6.27 8.35
CA SER A 256 17.03 -6.96 7.28
C SER A 256 16.11 -7.85 6.46
N GLY A 257 16.38 -7.94 5.16
CA GLY A 257 15.65 -8.82 4.25
C GLY A 257 15.58 -8.20 2.85
N PRO A 258 15.44 -9.01 1.78
CA PRO A 258 15.25 -8.50 0.44
C PRO A 258 13.91 -7.78 0.34
N ALA A 259 13.81 -6.81 -0.58
CA ALA A 259 12.58 -6.05 -0.73
C ALA A 259 12.18 -5.72 -2.16
N ILE A 260 10.87 -5.63 -2.40
CA ILE A 260 10.28 -5.12 -3.65
C ILE A 260 10.00 -3.62 -3.51
N ARG A 261 10.25 -2.88 -4.58
CA ARG A 261 9.93 -1.46 -4.74
C ARG A 261 9.30 -1.22 -6.10
N SER A 262 8.23 -0.44 -6.17
CA SER A 262 7.61 -0.15 -7.46
C SER A 262 6.89 1.17 -7.56
N THR A 263 6.65 1.54 -8.81
CA THR A 263 5.73 2.60 -9.21
C THR A 263 4.96 2.18 -10.46
N THR A 264 3.84 2.85 -10.69
CA THR A 264 3.11 2.81 -11.95
C THR A 264 3.45 4.03 -12.82
N ALA A 265 3.09 4.01 -14.11
CA ALA A 265 3.45 5.08 -15.05
C ALA A 265 2.75 6.41 -14.79
N THR A 266 1.52 6.38 -14.26
CA THR A 266 0.65 7.55 -14.08
C THR A 266 0.11 7.59 -12.65
N GLU A 267 0.99 7.34 -11.67
CA GLU A 267 0.72 7.41 -10.22
C GLU A 267 -0.19 8.58 -9.83
N LEU A 268 -1.00 8.37 -8.79
CA LEU A 268 -1.95 9.31 -8.16
C LEU A 268 -2.81 10.14 -9.13
N GLU A 269 -4.12 9.84 -9.17
CA GLU A 269 -5.16 10.67 -9.82
C GLU A 269 -4.73 11.35 -11.13
N PRO A 270 -4.35 10.61 -12.18
CA PRO A 270 -3.99 11.21 -13.46
C PRO A 270 -5.12 12.09 -14.00
N SER A 271 -4.72 13.07 -14.81
CA SER A 271 -5.65 14.00 -15.43
C SER A 271 -5.28 14.27 -16.89
N LEU A 272 -6.15 15.00 -17.59
CA LEU A 272 -5.86 15.53 -18.93
C LEU A 272 -4.63 16.47 -18.95
N ASN A 273 -4.21 17.01 -17.81
CA ASN A 273 -2.95 17.74 -17.69
C ASN A 273 -1.80 16.75 -17.55
N LEU A 274 -1.32 16.22 -18.68
CA LEU A 274 -0.26 15.22 -18.74
C LEU A 274 1.06 15.69 -18.09
N THR A 275 1.33 17.00 -18.09
CA THR A 275 2.50 17.56 -17.40
C THR A 275 2.39 17.36 -15.90
N HIS A 276 1.20 17.61 -15.33
CA HIS A 276 0.94 17.37 -13.92
C HIS A 276 1.01 15.86 -13.58
N THR A 277 0.38 15.01 -14.40
CA THR A 277 0.46 13.55 -14.26
C THR A 277 1.91 13.06 -14.25
N ALA A 278 2.74 13.54 -15.18
CA ALA A 278 4.16 13.18 -15.26
C ALA A 278 4.96 13.68 -14.04
N GLU A 279 4.66 14.87 -13.53
CA GLU A 279 5.31 15.40 -12.33
C GLU A 279 5.00 14.57 -11.08
N VAL A 280 3.74 14.16 -10.91
CA VAL A 280 3.32 13.32 -9.79
C VAL A 280 3.98 11.95 -9.86
N ALA A 281 3.94 11.29 -11.02
CA ALA A 281 4.59 10.00 -11.23
C ALA A 281 6.11 10.08 -11.06
N ARG A 282 6.74 11.16 -11.54
CA ARG A 282 8.16 11.45 -11.27
C ARG A 282 8.44 11.49 -9.77
N ASN A 283 7.63 12.20 -8.98
CA ASN A 283 7.88 12.34 -7.54
C ASN A 283 7.83 10.99 -6.82
N PHE A 284 6.90 10.10 -7.20
CA PHE A 284 6.83 8.72 -6.70
C PHE A 284 8.08 7.91 -7.08
N ASN A 285 8.49 7.98 -8.36
CA ASN A 285 9.67 7.26 -8.81
C ASN A 285 10.95 7.76 -8.14
N CYS A 286 11.13 9.08 -8.01
CA CYS A 286 12.31 9.66 -7.39
C CYS A 286 12.43 9.34 -5.90
N PHE A 287 11.30 9.25 -5.21
CA PHE A 287 11.31 8.69 -3.87
C PHE A 287 11.72 7.22 -3.87
N THR A 288 11.10 6.40 -4.72
CA THR A 288 11.39 4.96 -4.82
C THR A 288 12.87 4.71 -5.11
N LEU A 289 13.48 5.52 -5.98
CA LEU A 289 14.91 5.52 -6.25
C LEU A 289 15.74 5.90 -5.01
N SER A 290 15.35 6.95 -4.31
CA SER A 290 16.06 7.43 -3.12
C SER A 290 16.03 6.38 -2.01
N ASP A 291 14.88 5.76 -1.80
CA ASP A 291 14.71 4.66 -0.84
C ASP A 291 15.56 3.44 -1.22
N SER A 292 15.53 3.04 -2.50
CA SER A 292 16.33 1.92 -2.99
C SER A 292 17.84 2.16 -2.81
N LYS A 293 18.31 3.41 -3.00
CA LYS A 293 19.70 3.82 -2.73
C LYS A 293 20.04 3.76 -1.24
N LEU A 294 19.12 4.13 -0.35
CA LEU A 294 19.33 4.02 1.10
C LEU A 294 19.52 2.55 1.51
N ARG A 295 18.69 1.65 0.99
CA ARG A 295 18.81 0.20 1.22
C ARG A 295 20.12 -0.37 0.67
N GLU A 296 20.47 -0.05 -0.57
CA GLU A 296 21.73 -0.46 -1.19
C GLU A 296 22.95 0.02 -0.37
N SER A 297 22.90 1.24 0.18
CA SER A 297 24.02 1.83 0.95
C SER A 297 24.38 1.05 2.22
N ILE A 298 23.45 0.23 2.72
CA ILE A 298 23.64 -0.66 3.88
C ILE A 298 23.64 -2.14 3.49
N GLY A 299 23.71 -2.46 2.20
CA GLY A 299 23.84 -3.82 1.67
C GLY A 299 22.55 -4.64 1.68
N LEU A 300 21.38 -3.99 1.67
CA LEU A 300 20.09 -4.68 1.60
C LEU A 300 19.60 -4.78 0.15
N GLU A 301 19.36 -6.02 -0.28
CA GLU A 301 18.86 -6.32 -1.63
C GLU A 301 17.50 -5.64 -1.88
N THR A 302 17.35 -5.11 -3.09
CA THR A 302 16.13 -4.44 -3.54
C THR A 302 15.84 -4.80 -4.99
N PHE A 303 14.60 -5.17 -5.28
CA PHE A 303 14.12 -5.51 -6.62
C PHE A 303 13.08 -4.48 -7.04
N ARG A 304 13.39 -3.71 -8.09
CA ARG A 304 12.50 -2.68 -8.60
C ARG A 304 11.67 -3.18 -9.78
N TYR A 305 10.39 -2.81 -9.82
CA TYR A 305 9.61 -2.89 -11.05
C TYR A 305 8.89 -1.58 -11.37
N PHE A 306 8.59 -1.39 -12.65
CA PHE A 306 7.79 -0.28 -13.17
C PHE A 306 6.62 -0.83 -13.97
N TYR A 307 5.39 -0.50 -13.56
CA TYR A 307 4.19 -0.99 -14.23
C TYR A 307 3.63 0.04 -15.21
N VAL A 308 3.46 -0.35 -16.47
CA VAL A 308 3.04 0.54 -17.56
C VAL A 308 1.85 0.00 -18.36
N GLY A 309 1.19 -1.04 -17.84
CA GLY A 309 0.04 -1.67 -18.48
C GLY A 309 -1.14 -0.72 -18.65
N ASN A 310 -1.61 -0.58 -19.89
CA ASN A 310 -2.73 0.28 -20.27
C ASN A 310 -3.76 -0.56 -21.03
N TYR A 311 -4.73 -1.13 -20.31
CA TYR A 311 -5.72 -2.06 -20.85
C TYR A 311 -7.11 -1.41 -20.87
N PRO A 312 -7.91 -1.53 -21.94
CA PRO A 312 -9.16 -0.77 -22.09
C PRO A 312 -10.23 -1.00 -21.01
N ASN A 313 -10.28 -2.19 -20.41
CA ASN A 313 -11.17 -2.55 -19.30
C ASN A 313 -10.77 -1.90 -17.95
N ILE A 314 -9.47 -1.61 -17.77
CA ILE A 314 -8.89 -0.99 -16.56
C ILE A 314 -8.77 0.52 -16.71
N SER A 315 -8.35 0.95 -17.90
CA SER A 315 -8.01 2.32 -18.28
C SER A 315 -8.82 2.69 -19.54
N PRO A 316 -10.14 2.90 -19.40
CA PRO A 316 -11.03 3.16 -20.55
C PRO A 316 -10.78 4.50 -21.23
N GLU A 317 -10.07 5.41 -20.57
CA GLU A 317 -9.70 6.72 -21.09
C GLU A 317 -8.20 6.75 -21.44
N PRO A 318 -7.80 7.25 -22.61
CA PRO A 318 -6.40 7.20 -23.06
C PRO A 318 -5.40 7.87 -22.09
N TRP A 319 -5.83 8.90 -21.37
CA TRP A 319 -4.95 9.64 -20.45
C TRP A 319 -4.80 8.96 -19.07
N LEU A 320 -5.54 7.89 -18.78
CA LEU A 320 -5.43 7.17 -17.50
C LEU A 320 -4.11 6.43 -17.39
N GLY A 321 -3.72 5.68 -18.43
CA GLY A 321 -2.52 4.83 -18.41
C GLY A 321 -2.52 3.82 -17.27
N ALA A 322 -1.32 3.48 -16.77
CA ALA A 322 -1.14 2.65 -15.58
C ALA A 322 -1.18 3.52 -14.31
N TYR A 323 -2.38 3.82 -13.83
CA TYR A 323 -2.55 4.70 -12.67
C TYR A 323 -2.34 3.97 -11.35
N HIS A 324 -2.27 4.72 -10.25
CA HIS A 324 -2.08 4.21 -8.88
C HIS A 324 -2.90 2.95 -8.63
N TRP A 325 -2.39 2.00 -7.83
CA TRP A 325 -2.97 0.68 -7.48
C TRP A 325 -3.28 -0.31 -8.62
N THR A 326 -3.28 0.08 -9.89
CA THR A 326 -3.73 -0.80 -11.00
C THR A 326 -2.86 -2.03 -11.20
N ASP A 327 -1.60 -1.99 -10.77
CA ASP A 327 -0.69 -3.13 -10.75
C ASP A 327 -1.14 -4.23 -9.76
N LEU A 328 -1.90 -3.89 -8.72
CA LEU A 328 -2.53 -4.88 -7.84
C LEU A 328 -3.54 -5.77 -8.57
N LEU A 329 -4.24 -5.25 -9.61
CA LEU A 329 -5.14 -6.08 -10.42
C LEU A 329 -4.38 -7.22 -11.09
N MET A 330 -3.15 -6.94 -11.51
CA MET A 330 -2.26 -7.93 -12.11
C MET A 330 -1.72 -8.89 -11.07
N ILE A 331 -1.24 -8.38 -9.92
CA ILE A 331 -0.65 -9.21 -8.85
C ILE A 331 -1.69 -10.14 -8.22
N PHE A 332 -2.91 -9.67 -7.94
CA PHE A 332 -3.96 -10.51 -7.37
C PHE A 332 -4.77 -11.29 -8.41
N GLY A 333 -4.66 -10.94 -9.69
CA GLY A 333 -5.43 -11.57 -10.77
C GLY A 333 -6.89 -11.12 -10.81
N THR A 334 -7.22 -10.01 -10.17
CA THR A 334 -8.58 -9.48 -10.10
C THR A 334 -8.97 -8.63 -11.31
N TYR A 335 -8.07 -8.45 -12.27
CA TYR A 335 -8.37 -7.80 -13.55
C TYR A 335 -9.59 -8.42 -14.27
N VAL A 336 -9.83 -9.71 -14.07
CA VAL A 336 -11.03 -10.42 -14.58
C VAL A 336 -12.36 -9.91 -14.02
N LYS A 337 -12.33 -9.13 -12.93
CA LYS A 337 -13.52 -8.49 -12.35
C LYS A 337 -13.83 -7.14 -13.01
N MET A 338 -12.93 -6.64 -13.86
CA MET A 338 -13.16 -5.41 -14.61
C MET A 338 -14.14 -5.63 -15.75
N VAL A 339 -14.89 -4.58 -16.08
CA VAL A 339 -15.88 -4.61 -17.15
C VAL A 339 -15.22 -4.22 -18.47
N GLY A 340 -15.30 -5.08 -19.47
CA GLY A 340 -14.77 -4.83 -20.81
C GLY A 340 -14.04 -6.04 -21.37
N ASP A 341 -13.48 -5.86 -22.56
CA ASP A 341 -12.64 -6.88 -23.20
C ASP A 341 -11.30 -7.00 -22.47
N ILE A 342 -10.84 -8.23 -22.30
CA ILE A 342 -9.56 -8.57 -21.65
C ILE A 342 -8.61 -9.07 -22.75
N PRO A 343 -7.65 -8.25 -23.21
CA PRO A 343 -6.69 -8.67 -24.23
C PRO A 343 -5.76 -9.77 -23.71
N GLN A 344 -5.25 -10.60 -24.63
CA GLN A 344 -4.28 -11.65 -24.30
C GLN A 344 -3.04 -11.09 -23.57
N ALA A 345 -2.56 -9.91 -23.96
CA ALA A 345 -1.44 -9.24 -23.31
C ALA A 345 -1.69 -8.89 -21.83
N GLU A 346 -2.94 -8.63 -21.44
CA GLU A 346 -3.32 -8.39 -20.04
C GLU A 346 -3.21 -9.66 -19.21
N ILE A 347 -3.72 -10.78 -19.76
CA ILE A 347 -3.65 -12.11 -19.14
C ILE A 347 -2.19 -12.53 -18.92
N GLU A 348 -1.36 -12.37 -19.95
CA GLU A 348 0.05 -12.73 -19.89
C GLU A 348 0.83 -11.83 -18.92
N THR A 349 0.48 -10.54 -18.83
CA THR A 349 1.09 -9.60 -17.87
C THR A 349 0.72 -9.95 -16.43
N SER A 350 -0.56 -10.23 -16.14
CA SER A 350 -0.97 -10.69 -14.81
C SER A 350 -0.30 -12.01 -14.43
N THR A 351 -0.25 -12.97 -15.35
CA THR A 351 0.43 -14.26 -15.14
C THR A 351 1.92 -14.02 -14.79
N ALA A 352 2.61 -13.20 -15.56
CA ALA A 352 4.01 -12.87 -15.30
C ALA A 352 4.20 -12.18 -13.95
N MET A 353 3.42 -11.15 -13.63
CA MET A 353 3.54 -10.47 -12.33
C MET A 353 3.30 -11.42 -11.16
N GLN A 354 2.30 -12.29 -11.25
CA GLN A 354 2.02 -13.28 -10.22
C GLN A 354 3.14 -14.32 -10.07
N ASP A 355 3.79 -14.72 -11.16
CA ASP A 355 4.91 -15.67 -11.13
C ASP A 355 6.16 -15.02 -10.53
N PHE A 356 6.46 -13.77 -10.89
CA PHE A 356 7.59 -13.01 -10.33
C PHE A 356 7.42 -12.77 -8.83
N PHE A 357 6.22 -12.37 -8.39
CA PHE A 357 5.91 -12.22 -6.97
C PHE A 357 5.98 -13.56 -6.23
N LEU A 358 5.49 -14.66 -6.82
CA LEU A 358 5.58 -15.99 -6.22
C LEU A 358 7.03 -16.45 -6.05
N VAL A 359 7.90 -16.19 -7.03
CA VAL A 359 9.32 -16.52 -6.94
C VAL A 359 10.01 -15.72 -5.85
N PHE A 360 9.78 -14.40 -5.76
CA PHE A 360 10.29 -13.58 -4.67
C PHE A 360 9.78 -14.06 -3.30
N LEU A 361 8.49 -14.40 -3.23
CA LEU A 361 7.85 -14.92 -2.04
C LEU A 361 8.42 -16.27 -1.60
N LYS A 362 8.74 -17.18 -2.51
CA LYS A 362 9.40 -18.45 -2.19
C LYS A 362 10.85 -18.23 -1.75
N ASP A 363 11.65 -17.55 -2.57
CA ASP A 363 13.08 -17.37 -2.37
C ASP A 363 13.55 -16.02 -2.95
N GLY A 364 13.67 -15.02 -2.07
CA GLY A 364 14.05 -13.66 -2.46
C GLY A 364 15.48 -13.55 -2.98
N ALA A 365 16.38 -14.45 -2.57
CA ALA A 365 17.79 -14.42 -2.98
C ALA A 365 18.00 -15.00 -4.39
N ASN A 366 17.13 -15.91 -4.83
CA ASN A 366 17.28 -16.58 -6.13
C ASN A 366 16.38 -16.02 -7.25
N VAL A 367 15.77 -14.86 -7.00
CA VAL A 367 14.84 -14.17 -7.92
C VAL A 367 15.48 -13.91 -9.29
N LYS A 368 16.72 -13.40 -9.30
CA LYS A 368 17.45 -13.10 -10.54
C LYS A 368 17.67 -14.33 -11.41
N ASN A 369 18.05 -15.47 -10.82
CA ASN A 369 18.34 -16.68 -11.60
C ASN A 369 17.05 -17.40 -12.05
N SER A 370 15.97 -17.25 -11.28
CA SER A 370 14.71 -17.96 -11.55
C SER A 370 13.86 -17.28 -12.61
N VAL A 371 13.71 -15.95 -12.54
CA VAL A 371 12.83 -15.18 -13.43
C VAL A 371 13.52 -14.00 -14.11
N GLY A 372 14.84 -13.84 -13.92
CA GLY A 372 15.58 -12.78 -14.58
C GLY A 372 15.34 -11.38 -14.03
N TRP A 373 14.68 -11.25 -12.86
CA TRP A 373 14.43 -9.95 -12.23
C TRP A 373 15.71 -9.43 -11.58
N PRO A 374 16.32 -8.35 -12.11
CA PRO A 374 17.60 -7.84 -11.61
C PRO A 374 17.46 -7.21 -10.22
N GLU A 375 18.48 -7.44 -9.39
CA GLU A 375 18.72 -6.64 -8.19
C GLU A 375 19.07 -5.20 -8.62
N PHE A 376 18.53 -4.21 -7.90
CA PHE A 376 18.82 -2.81 -8.09
C PHE A 376 20.30 -2.51 -7.80
N GLN A 377 20.95 -1.82 -8.73
CA GLN A 377 22.35 -1.41 -8.62
C GLN A 377 22.48 0.04 -9.07
N SER A 378 22.57 0.99 -8.13
CA SER A 378 22.54 2.43 -8.47
C SER A 378 23.76 2.89 -9.24
N LYS A 379 24.86 2.13 -9.18
CA LYS A 379 26.11 2.33 -9.92
C LYS A 379 26.28 1.33 -11.07
N GLY A 380 25.25 0.56 -11.38
CA GLY A 380 25.24 -0.32 -12.54
C GLY A 380 25.38 0.47 -13.84
N LYS A 381 25.78 -0.22 -14.92
CA LYS A 381 25.81 0.37 -16.26
C LYS A 381 24.43 0.95 -16.60
N ASP A 382 24.39 2.16 -17.15
CA ASP A 382 23.18 2.88 -17.53
C ASP A 382 22.16 3.05 -16.38
N GLY A 383 22.66 3.21 -15.13
CA GLY A 383 21.82 3.33 -13.93
C GLY A 383 21.30 1.99 -13.38
N GLY A 384 21.78 0.86 -13.90
CA GLY A 384 21.29 -0.48 -13.55
C GLY A 384 20.08 -0.89 -14.37
N LEU A 385 19.53 -2.08 -14.07
CA LEU A 385 18.33 -2.59 -14.73
C LEU A 385 17.14 -2.56 -13.80
N ILE A 386 15.97 -2.28 -14.38
CA ILE A 386 14.67 -2.29 -13.72
C ILE A 386 13.74 -3.15 -14.56
N LEU A 387 12.90 -3.95 -13.92
CA LEU A 387 11.91 -4.76 -14.61
C LEU A 387 10.69 -3.89 -14.97
N GLU A 388 10.24 -3.93 -16.22
CA GLU A 388 9.03 -3.24 -16.67
C GLU A 388 7.96 -4.26 -17.05
N PHE A 389 6.72 -4.01 -16.64
CA PHE A 389 5.56 -4.87 -16.93
C PHE A 389 4.52 -4.19 -17.83
N GLY A 390 3.98 -4.94 -18.78
CA GLY A 390 2.75 -4.58 -19.51
C GLY A 390 2.92 -3.63 -20.69
N ARG A 391 4.12 -3.52 -21.28
CA ARG A 391 4.40 -2.57 -22.37
C ARG A 391 4.28 -3.20 -23.75
N ASP A 392 3.55 -2.54 -24.65
CA ASP A 392 3.50 -2.86 -26.09
C ASP A 392 3.20 -4.34 -26.38
N GLY A 393 2.32 -4.95 -25.57
CA GLY A 393 1.95 -6.37 -25.67
C GLY A 393 2.98 -7.35 -25.08
N SER A 394 4.13 -6.86 -24.59
CA SER A 394 5.12 -7.64 -23.87
C SER A 394 4.78 -7.71 -22.38
N PRO A 395 4.68 -8.92 -21.79
CA PRO A 395 4.42 -9.06 -20.36
C PRO A 395 5.54 -8.48 -19.49
N THR A 396 6.80 -8.68 -19.90
CA THR A 396 7.98 -8.24 -19.15
C THR A 396 9.10 -7.81 -20.09
N ARG A 397 9.85 -6.78 -19.70
CA ARG A 397 11.16 -6.44 -20.30
C ARG A 397 12.05 -5.74 -19.28
N ASN A 398 13.36 -5.74 -19.54
CA ASN A 398 14.30 -4.93 -18.75
C ASN A 398 14.47 -3.54 -19.39
N ILE A 399 14.35 -2.51 -18.57
CA ILE A 399 14.67 -1.11 -18.89
C ILE A 399 15.88 -0.66 -18.05
N THR A 400 16.50 0.45 -18.43
CA THR A 400 17.65 0.99 -17.70
C THR A 400 17.21 1.98 -16.61
N GLY A 401 18.02 2.12 -15.56
CA GLY A 401 17.82 3.16 -14.56
C GLY A 401 17.86 4.55 -15.20
N ASP A 402 18.79 4.81 -16.11
CA ASP A 402 18.86 6.10 -16.83
C ASP A 402 17.59 6.41 -17.63
N TYR A 403 16.85 5.40 -18.10
CA TYR A 403 15.58 5.62 -18.78
C TYR A 403 14.48 6.12 -17.84
N LEU A 404 14.34 5.50 -16.67
CA LEU A 404 13.26 5.81 -15.73
C LEU A 404 13.62 6.95 -14.76
N ASP A 405 14.84 6.93 -14.25
CA ASP A 405 15.31 7.76 -13.13
C ASP A 405 15.94 9.08 -13.56
N ALA A 406 16.24 9.29 -14.85
CA ALA A 406 16.92 10.51 -15.33
C ALA A 406 16.22 11.82 -14.95
N SER A 407 14.90 11.82 -14.99
CA SER A 407 14.09 12.98 -14.59
C SER A 407 14.24 13.37 -13.10
N CYS A 408 14.77 12.47 -12.25
CA CYS A 408 15.02 12.74 -10.83
C CYS A 408 16.25 13.57 -10.55
N TYR A 409 17.23 13.59 -11.46
CA TYR A 409 18.46 14.36 -11.32
C TYR A 409 18.65 15.38 -12.45
N ASN A 410 17.83 15.33 -13.50
CA ASN A 410 17.81 16.32 -14.57
C ASN A 410 16.37 16.72 -14.92
N ALA A 411 15.97 17.92 -14.50
CA ALA A 411 14.62 18.45 -14.73
C ALA A 411 14.29 18.69 -16.22
N THR A 412 15.27 18.66 -17.13
CA THR A 412 15.01 18.78 -18.57
C THR A 412 14.61 17.46 -19.23
N VAL A 413 14.80 16.33 -18.55
CA VAL A 413 14.37 15.01 -19.02
C VAL A 413 12.93 14.78 -18.58
N PRO A 414 11.97 14.59 -19.50
CA PRO A 414 10.59 14.30 -19.14
C PRO A 414 10.48 12.91 -18.52
N PHE A 415 9.58 12.75 -17.56
CA PHE A 415 9.25 11.44 -17.00
C PHE A 415 8.45 10.61 -18.03
N PRO A 416 8.76 9.32 -18.22
CA PRO A 416 8.05 8.48 -19.18
C PRO A 416 6.61 8.23 -18.71
N ILE A 417 5.65 8.82 -19.41
CA ILE A 417 4.21 8.52 -19.28
C ILE A 417 3.72 7.82 -20.54
N PHE A 418 2.75 6.93 -20.39
CA PHE A 418 2.18 6.17 -21.51
C PHE A 418 0.66 6.31 -21.48
N SER A 419 0.12 6.76 -22.61
CA SER A 419 -1.30 6.96 -22.87
C SER A 419 -1.79 6.09 -24.01
#